data_AF-A0A3A8QG48-F1
#
_entry.id   AF-A0A3A8QG48-F1
#
_cell.length_a   1.000
_cell.length_b   1.000
_cell.length_c   1.000
_cell.angle_alpha   90.00
_cell.angle_beta   90.00
_cell.angle_gamma   90.00
#
_symmetry.space_group_name_H-M   'P 1'
#
loop_
_entity.id
_entity.type
_entity.pdbx_description
1 polymer ?
#
loop_
_entity_poly.entity_id
_entity_poly.type
_entity_poly.pdbx_seq_one_letter_code
_entity_poly.pdbx_strand_id
1 'polypeptide(L)'
;MLVPVLLMLSSGCVSQGARPEAASTPDAAAPGPAPEASSYTACGCGCCPGVEPHIQCLGGESLQSVIARDKQAAASPDCPMAGCSLPVKYQACDGS
;
A
#
# COMPACT_ATOMS: atom_id res chain seq x y z
N MET A 1 -32.06 -44.64 35.41
CA MET A 1 -30.61 -44.87 35.41
C MET A 1 -29.96 -43.77 34.57
N LEU A 2 -29.17 -42.91 35.23
CA LEU A 2 -28.09 -42.04 34.73
C LEU A 2 -28.35 -40.95 33.66
N VAL A 3 -28.40 -39.71 34.14
CA VAL A 3 -27.59 -38.57 33.63
C VAL A 3 -26.41 -38.48 34.61
N PRO A 4 -25.11 -38.29 34.27
CA PRO A 4 -24.56 -37.12 33.55
C PRO A 4 -23.23 -37.39 32.76
N VAL A 5 -22.54 -36.31 32.33
CA VAL A 5 -21.09 -36.11 31.99
C VAL A 5 -20.96 -35.44 30.61
N LEU A 6 -20.92 -34.10 30.50
CA LEU A 6 -19.81 -33.16 30.78
C LEU A 6 -18.62 -33.23 29.80
N LEU A 7 -18.47 -32.14 29.03
CA LEU A 7 -17.21 -31.45 28.68
C LEU A 7 -16.08 -32.23 28.00
N MET A 8 -15.94 -32.00 26.69
CA MET A 8 -14.66 -31.84 25.99
C MET A 8 -14.88 -30.72 24.95
N LEU A 9 -14.59 -29.45 25.25
CA LEU A 9 -13.27 -28.83 25.04
C LEU A 9 -12.48 -29.49 23.90
N SER A 10 -12.31 -28.78 22.78
CA SER A 10 -11.00 -28.41 22.25
C SER A 10 -11.15 -27.76 20.87
N SER A 11 -10.89 -26.46 20.82
CA SER A 11 -10.51 -25.76 19.60
C SER A 11 -9.43 -26.55 18.85
N GLY A 12 -9.68 -26.83 17.58
CA GLY A 12 -8.76 -27.55 16.72
C GLY A 12 -8.94 -27.15 15.27
N CYS A 13 -8.69 -25.88 14.97
CA CYS A 13 -8.42 -25.45 13.60
C CYS A 13 -7.10 -26.11 13.14
N VAL A 14 -7.18 -27.12 12.28
CA VAL A 14 -6.02 -27.60 11.52
C VAL A 14 -6.39 -27.59 10.05
N SER A 15 -6.09 -26.46 9.41
CA SER A 15 -5.96 -26.38 7.96
C SER A 15 -4.48 -26.60 7.63
N GLN A 16 -4.15 -27.71 6.98
CA GLN A 16 -2.86 -27.89 6.33
C GLN A 16 -3.07 -28.39 4.91
N GLY A 17 -2.52 -27.66 3.95
CA GLY A 17 -2.12 -28.24 2.67
C GLY A 17 -2.58 -27.50 1.43
N ALA A 18 -1.98 -26.34 1.14
CA ALA A 18 -1.78 -25.92 -0.24
C ALA A 18 -0.56 -24.98 -0.35
N ARG A 19 0.47 -25.49 -1.05
CA ARG A 19 1.53 -24.85 -1.85
C ARG A 19 1.85 -23.37 -1.61
N PRO A 20 3.15 -23.01 -1.49
CA PRO A 20 3.59 -21.65 -1.75
C PRO A 20 3.55 -21.42 -3.28
N GLU A 21 2.41 -20.97 -3.78
CA GLU A 21 2.38 -20.28 -5.07
C GLU A 21 2.63 -18.81 -4.75
N ALA A 22 3.74 -18.29 -5.28
CA ALA A 22 4.11 -16.89 -5.21
C ALA A 22 3.05 -16.07 -5.96
N ALA A 23 1.94 -15.77 -5.29
CA ALA A 23 1.05 -14.69 -5.67
C ALA A 23 1.72 -13.40 -5.22
N SER A 24 2.41 -12.74 -6.16
CA SER A 24 2.73 -11.33 -6.06
C SER A 24 1.41 -10.57 -5.88
N THR A 25 1.03 -10.30 -4.64
CA THR A 25 0.11 -9.23 -4.31
C THR A 25 0.77 -7.92 -4.74
N PRO A 26 0.09 -7.03 -5.49
CA PRO A 26 0.45 -5.62 -5.48
C PRO A 26 0.34 -5.18 -4.03
N ASP A 27 1.50 -4.87 -3.48
CA ASP A 27 1.73 -4.42 -2.13
C ASP A 27 0.78 -3.24 -1.86
N ALA A 28 -0.31 -3.50 -1.15
CA ALA A 28 -0.95 -2.50 -0.33
C ALA A 28 0.04 -2.19 0.78
N ALA A 29 1.05 -1.37 0.46
CA ALA A 29 2.07 -0.92 1.38
C ALA A 29 1.41 -0.17 2.53
N ALA A 30 1.13 -0.88 3.62
CA ALA A 30 0.92 -0.26 4.91
C ALA A 30 2.20 0.54 5.24
N PRO A 31 2.09 1.81 5.66
CA PRO A 31 3.24 2.70 5.80
C PRO A 31 4.09 2.30 7.00
N GLY A 32 5.05 1.40 6.78
CA GLY A 32 6.27 1.35 7.59
C GLY A 32 7.06 2.64 7.40
N PRO A 33 7.89 3.07 8.36
CA PRO A 33 8.76 4.24 8.17
C PRO A 33 9.68 3.93 6.98
N ALA A 34 9.36 4.56 5.84
CA ALA A 34 10.07 4.31 4.60
C ALA A 34 11.54 4.73 4.79
N PRO A 35 12.51 3.87 4.48
CA PRO A 35 13.92 4.26 4.45
C PRO A 35 14.05 5.49 3.57
N GLU A 36 14.85 6.48 3.98
CA GLU A 36 15.05 7.78 3.33
C GLU A 36 14.93 7.68 1.81
N ALA A 37 13.71 7.83 1.31
CA ALA A 37 13.42 7.44 -0.05
C ALA A 37 13.98 8.55 -0.94
N SER A 38 14.98 8.25 -1.77
CA SER A 38 15.55 9.24 -2.71
C SER A 38 14.54 9.65 -3.79
N SER A 39 13.44 8.91 -3.91
CA SER A 39 12.33 9.19 -4.81
C SER A 39 11.01 8.63 -4.27
N TYR A 40 9.90 9.27 -4.61
CA TYR A 40 8.54 8.86 -4.24
C TYR A 40 7.64 8.83 -5.46
N THR A 41 6.92 7.72 -5.68
CA THR A 41 5.89 7.64 -6.72
C THR A 41 4.55 8.01 -6.12
N ALA A 42 3.97 9.12 -6.59
CA ALA A 42 2.64 9.56 -6.22
C ALA A 42 1.61 9.02 -7.23
N CYS A 43 0.49 8.51 -6.71
CA CYS A 43 -0.69 8.11 -7.48
C CYS A 43 -1.80 9.17 -7.40
N GLY A 44 -1.59 10.20 -6.57
CA GLY A 44 -2.60 11.13 -6.13
C GLY A 44 -3.77 10.38 -5.52
N CYS A 45 -4.90 10.55 -6.17
CA CYS A 45 -6.11 9.86 -5.84
C CYS A 45 -6.37 8.72 -6.83
N GLY A 46 -6.61 7.51 -6.30
CA GLY A 46 -6.98 6.33 -7.07
C GLY A 46 -5.84 5.31 -7.21
N CYS A 47 -5.91 4.50 -8.26
CA CYS A 47 -4.93 3.45 -8.54
C CYS A 47 -3.76 3.97 -9.40
N CYS A 48 -2.55 3.52 -9.07
CA CYS A 48 -1.41 3.58 -9.96
C CYS A 48 -1.44 2.37 -10.93
N PRO A 49 -1.63 2.55 -12.25
CA PRO A 49 -1.37 1.51 -13.21
C PRO A 49 0.11 1.14 -13.16
N GLY A 50 0.44 -0.15 -13.33
CA GLY A 50 1.82 -0.67 -13.33
C GLY A 50 2.62 -0.30 -14.59
N VAL A 51 2.53 0.96 -15.01
CA VAL A 51 3.22 1.56 -16.16
C VAL A 51 4.39 2.41 -15.66
N GLU A 52 5.33 2.70 -16.56
CA GLU A 52 6.50 3.50 -16.23
C GLU A 52 6.08 4.93 -15.82
N PRO A 53 6.45 5.40 -14.62
CA PRO A 53 6.01 6.68 -14.10
C PRO A 53 6.74 7.85 -14.74
N HIS A 54 6.04 8.97 -14.87
CA HIS A 54 6.67 10.20 -15.32
C HIS A 54 7.61 10.73 -14.23
N ILE A 55 8.89 10.93 -14.57
CA ILE A 55 9.87 11.44 -13.62
C ILE A 55 9.73 12.96 -13.49
N GLN A 56 9.48 13.43 -12.26
CA GLN A 56 9.44 14.85 -11.93
C GLN A 56 10.52 15.20 -10.90
N CYS A 57 11.39 16.14 -11.28
CA CYS A 57 12.40 16.67 -10.39
C CYS A 57 11.78 17.67 -9.40
N LEU A 58 12.11 17.53 -8.12
CA LEU A 58 11.70 18.46 -7.09
C LEU A 58 12.64 19.68 -7.05
N GLY A 59 12.13 20.85 -7.44
CA GLY A 59 12.86 22.11 -7.47
C GLY A 59 12.86 22.85 -6.13
N GLY A 60 13.25 22.20 -5.03
CA GLY A 60 13.28 22.79 -3.69
C GLY A 60 12.07 22.45 -2.80
N GLU A 61 11.14 21.65 -3.32
CA GLU A 61 10.10 21.02 -2.52
C GLU A 61 10.62 19.72 -1.88
N SER A 62 10.25 19.43 -0.63
CA SER A 62 10.67 18.20 0.03
C SER A 62 9.81 17.01 -0.40
N LEU A 63 10.41 15.84 -0.57
CA LEU A 63 9.68 14.59 -0.85
C LEU A 63 8.56 14.35 0.19
N GLN A 64 8.79 14.73 1.44
CA GLN A 64 7.78 14.59 2.49
C GLN A 64 6.51 15.41 2.24
N SER A 65 6.63 16.60 1.65
CA SER A 65 5.46 17.41 1.31
C SER A 65 4.63 16.78 0.19
N VAL A 66 5.29 16.15 -0.80
CA VAL A 66 4.63 15.39 -1.86
C VAL A 66 3.87 14.20 -1.27
N ILE A 67 4.54 13.42 -0.40
CA ILE A 67 3.94 12.26 0.27
C ILE A 67 2.72 12.68 1.09
N ALA A 68 2.81 13.79 1.82
CA ALA A 68 1.69 14.29 2.62
C ALA A 68 0.49 14.67 1.75
N ARG A 69 0.72 15.38 0.64
CA ARG A 69 -0.36 15.74 -0.31
C ARG A 69 -0.97 14.52 -0.98
N ASP A 70 -0.15 13.56 -1.38
CA ASP A 70 -0.59 12.31 -1.99
C ASP A 70 -1.51 11.53 -1.05
N LYS A 71 -1.11 11.38 0.22
CA LYS A 71 -1.94 10.76 1.27
C LYS A 71 -3.23 11.53 1.51
N GLN A 72 -3.18 12.85 1.51
CA GLN A 72 -4.37 13.68 1.69
C GLN A 72 -5.34 13.53 0.51
N ALA A 73 -4.83 13.45 -0.72
CA ALA A 73 -5.64 13.19 -1.91
C ALA A 73 -6.27 11.80 -1.87
N ALA A 74 -5.50 10.78 -1.46
CA ALA A 74 -5.98 9.41 -1.29
C ALA A 74 -7.06 9.29 -0.18
N ALA A 75 -6.99 10.13 0.85
CA ALA A 75 -7.98 10.18 1.93
C ALA A 75 -9.26 10.94 1.58
N SER A 76 -9.34 11.57 0.38
CA SER A 76 -10.54 12.28 -0.04
C SER A 76 -11.72 11.32 -0.22
N PRO A 77 -12.94 11.66 0.24
CA PRO A 77 -14.12 10.80 0.07
C PRO A 77 -14.51 10.56 -1.39
N ASP A 78 -14.15 11.49 -2.28
CA ASP A 78 -14.37 11.36 -3.72
C ASP A 78 -13.38 10.39 -4.37
N CYS A 79 -12.37 9.94 -3.61
CA CYS A 79 -11.24 9.29 -4.21
C CYS A 79 -11.50 7.92 -4.85
N PRO A 80 -12.36 7.07 -4.29
CA PRO A 80 -12.77 5.81 -4.92
C PRO A 80 -13.44 6.00 -6.30
N MET A 81 -13.98 7.18 -6.58
CA MET A 81 -14.66 7.50 -7.84
C MET A 81 -13.73 8.13 -8.89
N ALA A 82 -12.50 8.50 -8.52
CA ALA A 82 -11.56 9.18 -9.42
C ALA A 82 -10.95 8.26 -10.49
N GLY A 83 -11.03 6.94 -10.32
CA GLY A 83 -10.44 5.96 -11.24
C GLY A 83 -8.92 5.80 -11.03
N CYS A 84 -8.19 5.33 -12.05
CA CYS A 84 -6.73 5.26 -11.99
C CYS A 84 -6.11 6.51 -12.63
N SER A 85 -5.01 6.99 -12.06
CA SER A 85 -4.25 8.11 -12.60
C SER A 85 -2.84 7.64 -13.01
N LEU A 86 -2.19 8.34 -13.94
CA LEU A 86 -0.82 7.99 -14.33
C LEU A 86 0.16 8.29 -13.19
N PRO A 87 1.07 7.36 -12.84
CA PRO A 87 1.97 7.55 -11.73
C PRO A 87 3.03 8.61 -12.06
N VAL A 88 3.33 9.45 -11.08
CA VAL A 88 4.41 10.46 -11.17
C VAL A 88 5.46 10.14 -10.12
N LYS A 89 6.70 9.91 -10.55
CA LYS A 89 7.84 9.64 -9.68
C LYS A 89 8.59 10.94 -9.43
N TYR A 90 8.44 11.44 -8.21
CA TYR A 90 9.18 12.59 -7.70
C TYR A 90 10.55 12.15 -7.22
N GLN A 91 11.58 12.90 -7.55
CA GLN A 91 12.92 12.67 -7.06
C GLN A 91 13.61 13.99 -6.75
N ALA A 92 14.50 13.98 -5.77
CA ALA A 92 15.43 15.08 -5.60
C ALA A 92 16.36 15.10 -6.82
N CYS A 93 16.40 16.23 -7.52
CA CYS A 93 17.37 16.45 -8.57
C CYS A 93 18.28 17.56 -8.06
N ASP A 94 19.55 17.23 -7.83
CA ASP A 94 20.56 18.24 -7.59
C ASP A 94 20.67 19.08 -8.87
N GLY A 95 20.21 20.32 -8.79
CA GLY A 95 20.38 21.30 -9.85
C GLY A 95 21.86 21.39 -10.18
N SER A 96 22.19 21.06 -11.42
CA SER A 96 23.55 21.20 -11.96
C SER A 96 24.00 22.66 -11.99
#